data_AF-A0A1W9V8D9-F1
#
_entry.id   AF-A0A1W9V8D9-F1
#
_cell.length_a   1.000
_cell.length_b   1.000
_cell.length_c   1.000
_cell.angle_alpha   90.00
_cell.angle_beta   90.00
_cell.angle_gamma   90.00
#
_symmetry.space_group_name_H-M   'P 1'
#
loop_
_entity.id
_entity.type
_entity.pdbx_description
1 polymer ?
#
loop_
_entity_poly.entity_id
_entity_poly.type
_entity_poly.pdbx_seq_one_letter_code
_entity_poly.pdbx_strand_id
1 'polypeptide(L)'
;MKKLLLIAISLVLFSTSLFAVRITPFQVDIPEAQKEIETLTQNDNDMDTENATMQSEIDTLETEITDMEALKREITITMGKVKKHAGELYSLFQNVNDVELKSKLNGQISENRKQRYALEKKADELSGLILDNEKEIELNTRYISANNVQIDKNTYRIDVLEACIKYTENESVSLESTVAQSQTLQSEVDSLVGQNPAAAK
;
A
#
# COMPACT_ATOMS: atom_id res chain seq x y z
N MET A 1 -13.94 -18.70 11.86
CA MET A 1 -13.74 -17.26 12.14
C MET A 1 -12.71 -16.59 11.22
N LYS A 2 -11.76 -17.32 10.58
CA LYS A 2 -10.77 -16.73 9.64
C LYS A 2 -11.31 -16.28 8.27
N LYS A 3 -12.45 -16.81 7.81
CA LYS A 3 -13.03 -16.48 6.48
C LYS A 3 -13.96 -15.26 6.45
N LEU A 4 -14.36 -14.75 7.63
CA LEU A 4 -15.22 -13.56 7.73
C LEU A 4 -14.40 -12.26 7.79
N LEU A 5 -13.12 -12.32 8.14
CA LEU A 5 -12.25 -11.15 8.18
C LEU A 5 -11.79 -10.72 6.77
N LEU A 6 -11.51 -11.69 5.89
CA LEU A 6 -11.13 -11.44 4.48
C LEU A 6 -12.24 -10.80 3.63
N ILE A 7 -13.52 -11.04 3.98
CA ILE A 7 -14.67 -10.43 3.30
C ILE A 7 -14.93 -9.01 3.80
N ALA A 8 -14.49 -8.66 5.01
CA ALA A 8 -14.62 -7.31 5.54
C ALA A 8 -13.55 -6.35 4.99
N ILE A 9 -12.35 -6.85 4.68
CA ILE A 9 -11.25 -6.04 4.12
C ILE A 9 -11.48 -5.75 2.63
N SER A 10 -12.06 -6.69 1.87
CA SER A 10 -12.42 -6.45 0.46
C SER A 10 -13.62 -5.52 0.26
N LEU A 11 -14.43 -5.28 1.30
CA LEU A 11 -15.60 -4.40 1.22
C LEU A 11 -15.29 -2.91 1.45
N VAL A 12 -14.09 -2.58 1.96
CA VAL A 12 -13.65 -1.19 2.17
C VAL A 12 -13.06 -0.58 0.89
N LEU A 13 -12.72 -1.40 -0.10
CA LEU A 13 -12.11 -0.94 -1.36
C LEU A 13 -13.11 -0.44 -2.42
N PHE A 14 -14.42 -0.41 -2.14
CA PHE A 14 -15.45 -0.05 -3.14
C PHE A 14 -16.50 0.97 -2.69
N SER A 15 -16.30 1.68 -1.57
CA SER A 15 -17.30 2.62 -1.04
C SER A 15 -17.03 4.10 -1.27
N THR A 16 -16.40 4.52 -2.38
CA THR A 16 -16.38 5.93 -2.79
C THR A 16 -17.57 6.24 -3.69
N SER A 17 -18.76 6.21 -3.08
CA SER A 17 -19.97 6.76 -3.69
C SER A 17 -19.87 8.28 -3.78
N LEU A 18 -19.65 8.78 -5.00
CA LEU A 18 -20.25 9.98 -5.61
C LEU A 18 -20.81 11.04 -4.63
N PHE A 19 -19.93 11.78 -3.96
CA PHE A 19 -20.24 13.15 -3.58
C PHE A 19 -19.62 14.05 -4.64
N ALA A 20 -20.46 14.57 -5.55
CA ALA A 20 -20.06 15.67 -6.42
C ALA A 20 -19.84 16.92 -5.56
N VAL A 21 -18.65 17.03 -4.97
CA VAL A 21 -18.21 18.24 -4.28
C VAL A 21 -18.20 19.35 -5.33
N ARG A 22 -19.02 20.39 -5.11
CA ARG A 22 -19.01 21.57 -5.97
C ARG A 22 -17.70 22.32 -5.70
N ILE A 23 -16.71 22.12 -6.55
CA ILE A 23 -15.51 22.96 -6.61
C ILE A 23 -15.99 24.38 -6.94
N THR A 24 -15.72 25.34 -6.07
CA THR A 24 -15.95 26.77 -6.34
C THR A 24 -14.62 27.34 -6.82
N PRO A 25 -14.39 27.47 -8.14
CA PRO A 25 -13.09 27.89 -8.66
C PRO A 25 -12.82 29.36 -8.37
N PHE A 26 -11.55 29.72 -8.34
CA PHE A 26 -11.06 31.09 -8.11
C PHE A 26 -9.87 31.39 -9.03
N GLN A 27 -9.51 32.68 -9.17
CA GLN A 27 -8.36 33.07 -9.99
C GLN A 27 -7.04 32.61 -9.38
N VAL A 28 -6.15 32.07 -10.21
CA VAL A 28 -4.83 31.56 -9.81
C VAL A 28 -3.73 32.07 -10.74
N ASP A 29 -2.50 32.06 -10.26
CA ASP A 29 -1.31 32.15 -11.11
C ASP A 29 -1.17 30.81 -11.86
N ILE A 30 -1.41 30.82 -13.18
CA ILE A 30 -1.45 29.60 -14.00
C ILE A 30 -0.10 28.86 -13.97
N PRO A 31 1.06 29.50 -14.24
CA PRO A 31 2.36 28.84 -14.12
C PRO A 31 2.61 28.17 -12.76
N GLU A 32 2.29 28.83 -11.65
CA GLU A 32 2.52 28.24 -10.32
C GLU A 32 1.55 27.08 -10.04
N ALA A 33 0.29 27.21 -10.45
CA ALA A 33 -0.70 26.13 -10.34
C ALA A 33 -0.30 24.90 -11.16
N GLN A 34 0.22 25.09 -12.38
CA GLN A 34 0.72 24.00 -13.23
C GLN A 34 1.91 23.29 -12.58
N LYS A 35 2.84 24.04 -12.00
CA LYS A 35 3.98 23.48 -11.28
C LYS A 35 3.57 22.69 -10.02
N GLU A 36 2.55 23.17 -9.30
CA GLU A 36 1.97 22.44 -8.17
C GLU A 36 1.35 21.11 -8.64
N ILE A 37 0.58 21.12 -9.75
CA ILE A 37 0.02 19.90 -10.35
C ILE A 37 1.12 18.91 -10.72
N GLU A 38 2.18 19.36 -11.40
CA GLU A 38 3.31 18.50 -11.78
C GLU A 38 3.96 17.85 -10.55
N THR A 39 4.16 18.63 -9.47
CA THR A 39 4.75 18.14 -8.23
C THR A 39 3.86 17.10 -7.56
N LEU A 40 2.55 17.36 -7.46
CA LEU A 40 1.58 16.43 -6.88
C LEU A 40 1.51 15.13 -7.70
N THR A 41 1.48 15.24 -9.03
CA THR A 41 1.47 14.10 -9.95
C THR A 41 2.72 13.25 -9.79
N GLN A 42 3.90 13.86 -9.64
CA GLN A 42 5.14 13.12 -9.40
C GLN A 42 5.10 12.39 -8.05
N ASN A 43 4.64 13.05 -6.99
CA ASN A 43 4.52 12.42 -5.68
C ASN A 43 3.55 11.22 -5.71
N ASP A 44 2.45 11.31 -6.45
CA ASP A 44 1.50 10.20 -6.60
C ASP A 44 2.15 9.01 -7.30
N ASN A 45 2.89 9.24 -8.38
CA ASN A 45 3.63 8.18 -9.09
C ASN A 45 4.68 7.48 -8.20
N ASP A 46 5.37 8.26 -7.36
CA ASP A 46 6.36 7.73 -6.43
C ASP A 46 5.66 6.84 -5.37
N MET A 47 4.55 7.31 -4.81
CA MET A 47 3.73 6.55 -3.85
C MET A 47 3.14 5.28 -4.46
N ASP A 48 2.68 5.31 -5.71
CA ASP A 48 2.19 4.13 -6.42
C ASP A 48 3.31 3.08 -6.62
N THR A 49 4.53 3.54 -6.91
CA THR A 49 5.70 2.67 -7.04
C THR A 49 6.09 2.03 -5.70
N GLU A 50 6.06 2.81 -4.61
CA GLU A 50 6.27 2.30 -3.26
C GLU A 50 5.20 1.28 -2.87
N ASN A 51 3.92 1.57 -3.15
CA ASN A 51 2.81 0.68 -2.89
C ASN A 51 2.96 -0.67 -3.61
N ALA A 52 3.35 -0.65 -4.88
CA ALA A 52 3.61 -1.87 -5.66
C ALA A 52 4.76 -2.70 -5.06
N THR A 53 5.81 -2.03 -4.56
CA THR A 53 6.93 -2.69 -3.89
C THR A 53 6.47 -3.36 -2.59
N MET A 54 5.78 -2.62 -1.72
CA MET A 54 5.25 -3.14 -0.46
C MET A 54 4.26 -4.29 -0.67
N GLN A 55 3.43 -4.22 -1.72
CA GLN A 55 2.51 -5.32 -2.06
C GLN A 55 3.26 -6.57 -2.49
N SER A 56 4.32 -6.44 -3.30
CA SER A 56 5.16 -7.59 -3.69
C SER A 56 5.87 -8.22 -2.50
N GLU A 57 6.29 -7.41 -1.52
CA GLU A 57 6.86 -7.90 -0.27
C GLU A 57 5.82 -8.66 0.57
N ILE A 58 4.61 -8.12 0.70
CA ILE A 58 3.49 -8.81 1.36
C ILE A 58 3.26 -10.20 0.76
N ASP A 59 3.13 -10.30 -0.57
CA ASP A 59 2.87 -11.56 -1.27
C ASP A 59 3.98 -12.61 -1.00
N THR A 60 5.23 -12.12 -0.91
CA THR A 60 6.39 -12.95 -0.58
C THR A 60 6.32 -13.46 0.86
N LEU A 61 6.06 -12.56 1.82
CA LEU A 61 5.94 -12.89 3.24
C LEU A 61 4.79 -13.85 3.52
N GLU A 62 3.65 -13.70 2.84
CA GLU A 62 2.51 -14.63 2.93
C GLU A 62 2.88 -16.04 2.43
N THR A 63 3.67 -16.13 1.36
CA THR A 63 4.18 -17.39 0.84
C THR A 63 5.14 -18.05 1.84
N GLU A 64 6.08 -17.28 2.40
CA GLU A 64 7.00 -17.78 3.43
C GLU A 64 6.26 -18.26 4.68
N ILE A 65 5.24 -17.54 5.15
CA ILE A 65 4.40 -17.96 6.28
C ILE A 65 3.73 -19.31 5.97
N THR A 66 3.19 -19.47 4.76
CA THR A 66 2.53 -20.71 4.34
C THR A 66 3.49 -21.90 4.38
N ASP A 67 4.71 -21.73 3.87
CA ASP A 67 5.75 -22.76 3.88
C ASP A 67 6.22 -23.09 5.30
N MET A 68 6.42 -22.07 6.13
CA MET A 68 6.77 -22.24 7.55
C MET A 68 5.68 -22.98 8.33
N GLU A 69 4.40 -22.65 8.11
CA GLU A 69 3.29 -23.37 8.72
C GLU A 69 3.23 -24.84 8.28
N ALA A 70 3.48 -25.11 6.99
CA ALA A 70 3.54 -26.47 6.46
C ALA A 70 4.65 -27.28 7.12
N LEU A 71 5.86 -26.73 7.20
CA LEU A 71 6.99 -27.36 7.89
C LEU A 71 6.68 -27.60 9.38
N LYS A 72 6.03 -26.66 10.05
CA LYS A 72 5.63 -26.82 11.46
C LYS A 72 4.66 -27.97 11.68
N ARG A 73 3.74 -28.20 10.73
CA ARG A 73 2.84 -29.39 10.75
C ARG A 73 3.63 -30.68 10.59
N GLU A 74 4.58 -30.72 9.66
CA GLU A 74 5.44 -31.91 9.46
C GLU A 74 6.31 -32.22 10.68
N ILE A 75 6.88 -31.19 11.30
CA ILE A 75 7.62 -31.30 12.56
C ILE A 75 6.73 -31.90 13.64
N THR A 76 5.49 -31.40 13.80
CA THR A 76 4.54 -31.90 14.81
C THR A 76 4.23 -33.39 14.60
N ILE A 77 3.98 -33.79 13.35
CA ILE A 77 3.74 -35.21 13.01
C ILE A 77 4.98 -36.05 13.34
N THR A 78 6.15 -35.58 12.97
CA THR A 78 7.42 -36.28 13.18
C THR A 78 7.74 -36.44 14.66
N MET A 79 7.52 -35.40 15.47
CA MET A 79 7.62 -35.48 16.93
C MET A 79 6.67 -36.54 17.52
N GLY A 80 5.45 -36.65 16.99
CA GLY A 80 4.51 -37.69 17.36
C GLY A 80 5.04 -39.11 17.08
N LYS A 81 5.64 -39.32 15.90
CA LYS A 81 6.30 -40.59 15.53
C LYS A 81 7.49 -40.89 16.44
N VAL A 82 8.36 -39.92 16.71
CA VAL A 82 9.51 -40.05 17.61
C VAL A 82 9.06 -40.42 19.02
N LYS A 83 8.01 -39.76 19.53
CA LYS A 83 7.44 -40.07 20.85
C LYS A 83 6.91 -41.50 20.92
N LYS A 84 6.18 -41.95 19.89
CA LYS A 84 5.67 -43.33 19.80
C LYS A 84 6.81 -44.35 19.81
N HIS A 85 7.79 -44.18 18.92
CA HIS A 85 8.95 -45.08 18.85
C HIS A 85 9.79 -45.08 20.12
N ALA A 86 9.97 -43.92 20.77
CA ALA A 86 10.65 -43.87 22.06
C ALA A 86 9.92 -44.70 23.14
N GLY A 87 8.59 -44.72 23.15
CA GLY A 87 7.79 -45.56 24.05
C GLY A 87 7.93 -47.06 23.75
N GLU A 88 7.97 -47.44 22.47
CA GLU A 88 8.23 -48.82 22.03
C GLU A 88 9.63 -49.28 22.46
N LEU A 89 10.66 -48.47 22.21
CA LEU A 89 12.04 -48.74 22.61
C LEU A 89 12.18 -48.86 24.13
N TYR A 90 11.49 -48.02 24.89
CA TYR A 90 11.51 -48.08 26.36
C TYR A 90 10.86 -49.37 26.87
N SER A 91 9.76 -49.79 26.24
CA SER A 91 9.11 -51.07 26.57
C SER A 91 10.02 -52.26 26.26
N LEU A 92 10.73 -52.25 25.13
CA LEU A 92 11.73 -53.28 24.80
C LEU A 92 12.90 -53.27 25.79
N PHE A 93 13.40 -52.09 26.15
CA PHE A 93 14.51 -51.92 27.10
C PHE A 93 14.21 -52.56 28.47
N GLN A 94 12.96 -52.46 28.94
CA GLN A 94 12.53 -53.09 30.19
C GLN A 94 12.47 -54.63 30.13
N ASN A 95 12.21 -55.21 28.95
CA ASN A 95 11.95 -56.65 28.79
C ASN A 95 13.16 -57.44 28.26
N VAL A 96 14.17 -56.78 27.70
CA VAL A 96 15.41 -57.41 27.24
C VAL A 96 16.31 -57.73 28.43
N ASN A 97 17.01 -58.88 28.43
CA ASN A 97 18.03 -59.21 29.44
C ASN A 97 19.47 -59.09 28.90
N ASP A 98 19.64 -59.06 27.59
CA ASP A 98 20.93 -58.88 26.93
C ASP A 98 21.50 -57.48 27.21
N VAL A 99 22.72 -57.43 27.76
CA VAL A 99 23.37 -56.18 28.20
C VAL A 99 23.75 -55.29 27.01
N GLU A 100 24.22 -55.87 25.91
CA GLU A 100 24.63 -55.12 24.72
C GLU A 100 23.41 -54.49 24.05
N LEU A 101 22.32 -55.25 23.92
CA LEU A 101 21.07 -54.77 23.35
C LEU A 101 20.42 -53.70 24.24
N LYS A 102 20.47 -53.84 25.57
CA LYS A 102 20.04 -52.76 26.49
C LYS A 102 20.81 -51.47 26.27
N SER A 103 22.14 -51.56 26.12
CA SER A 103 22.98 -50.39 25.88
C SER A 103 22.59 -49.69 24.57
N LYS A 104 22.41 -50.44 23.48
CA LYS A 104 21.94 -49.93 22.18
C LYS A 104 20.57 -49.26 22.28
N LEU A 105 19.61 -49.90 22.94
CA LEU A 105 18.27 -49.35 23.16
C LEU A 105 18.31 -48.04 23.96
N ASN A 106 19.11 -47.99 25.04
CA ASN A 106 19.27 -46.77 25.83
C ASN A 106 19.90 -45.62 25.03
N GLY A 107 20.91 -45.92 24.21
CA GLY A 107 21.51 -44.96 23.28
C GLY A 107 20.47 -44.38 22.31
N GLN A 108 19.66 -45.24 21.70
CA GLN A 108 18.63 -44.80 20.75
C GLN A 108 17.50 -43.99 21.43
N ILE A 109 17.12 -44.33 22.66
CA ILE A 109 16.17 -43.55 23.45
C ILE A 109 16.73 -42.15 23.73
N SER A 110 18.01 -42.05 24.09
CA SER A 110 18.66 -40.76 24.32
C SER A 110 18.71 -39.92 23.04
N GLU A 111 19.01 -40.53 21.90
CA GLU A 111 19.07 -39.84 20.61
C GLU A 111 17.68 -39.33 20.18
N ASN A 112 16.65 -40.18 20.30
CA ASN A 112 15.27 -39.78 20.03
C ASN A 112 14.83 -38.58 20.90
N ARG A 113 15.26 -38.52 22.17
CA ARG A 113 15.00 -37.36 23.04
C ARG A 113 15.67 -36.09 22.52
N LYS A 114 16.95 -36.18 22.12
CA LYS A 114 17.68 -35.04 21.55
C LYS A 114 17.04 -34.53 20.27
N GLN A 115 16.71 -35.43 19.35
CA GLN A 115 16.04 -35.09 18.09
C GLN A 115 14.68 -34.44 18.33
N ARG A 116 13.91 -34.95 19.30
CA ARG A 116 12.64 -34.32 19.70
C ARG A 116 12.85 -32.90 20.21
N TYR A 117 13.84 -32.66 21.08
CA TYR A 117 14.12 -31.30 21.55
C TYR A 117 14.57 -30.37 20.42
N ALA A 118 15.35 -30.86 19.46
CA ALA A 118 15.74 -30.08 18.29
C ALA A 118 14.52 -29.70 17.43
N LEU A 119 13.58 -30.63 17.25
CA LEU A 119 12.31 -30.39 16.55
C LEU A 119 11.43 -29.37 17.30
N GLU A 120 11.32 -29.48 18.63
CA GLU A 120 10.60 -28.50 19.47
C GLU A 120 11.18 -27.10 19.29
N LYS A 121 12.50 -26.97 19.42
CA LYS A 121 13.19 -25.69 19.23
C LYS A 121 12.95 -25.12 17.82
N LYS A 122 13.02 -25.94 16.79
CA LYS A 122 12.79 -25.49 15.42
C LYS A 122 11.34 -25.01 15.21
N ALA A 123 10.36 -25.67 15.82
CA ALA A 123 8.96 -25.24 15.78
C ALA A 123 8.74 -23.89 16.48
N ASP A 124 9.45 -23.65 17.59
CA ASP A 124 9.42 -22.36 18.29
C ASP A 124 10.07 -21.26 17.45
N GLU A 125 11.24 -21.53 16.85
CA GLU A 125 11.91 -20.60 15.91
C GLU A 125 10.99 -20.22 14.75
N LEU A 126 10.34 -21.20 14.10
CA LEU A 126 9.37 -20.95 13.03
C LEU A 126 8.17 -20.13 13.51
N SER A 127 7.72 -20.33 14.75
CA SER A 127 6.62 -19.53 15.30
C SER A 127 7.02 -18.07 15.53
N GLY A 128 8.27 -17.81 15.91
CA GLY A 128 8.82 -16.45 15.99
C GLY A 128 8.88 -15.78 14.63
N LEU A 129 9.44 -16.46 13.63
CA LEU A 129 9.54 -15.93 12.27
C LEU A 129 8.17 -15.63 11.64
N ILE A 130 7.18 -16.52 11.84
CA ILE A 130 5.80 -16.26 11.37
C ILE A 130 5.25 -14.98 12.00
N LEU A 131 5.41 -14.80 13.32
CA LEU A 131 4.92 -13.60 14.01
C LEU A 131 5.60 -12.32 13.52
N ASP A 132 6.88 -12.39 13.19
CA ASP A 132 7.61 -11.23 12.69
C ASP A 132 7.21 -10.90 11.24
N ASN A 133 7.04 -11.91 10.37
CA ASN A 133 6.49 -11.72 9.03
C ASN A 133 5.05 -11.16 9.06
N GLU A 134 4.19 -11.64 9.97
CA GLU A 134 2.83 -11.12 10.14
C GLU A 134 2.81 -9.64 10.55
N LYS A 135 3.74 -9.20 11.41
CA LYS A 135 3.87 -7.78 11.77
C LYS A 135 4.34 -6.94 10.59
N GLU A 136 5.28 -7.44 9.81
CA GLU A 136 5.78 -6.71 8.64
C GLU A 136 4.69 -6.53 7.59
N ILE A 137 3.90 -7.57 7.33
CA ILE A 137 2.70 -7.48 6.48
C ILE A 137 1.74 -6.41 7.01
N GLU A 138 1.48 -6.37 8.32
CA GLU A 138 0.61 -5.36 8.92
C GLU A 138 1.16 -3.93 8.73
N LEU A 139 2.47 -3.74 8.88
CA LEU A 139 3.12 -2.44 8.66
C LEU A 139 3.02 -2.00 7.21
N ASN A 140 3.39 -2.86 6.26
CA ASN A 140 3.30 -2.57 4.83
C ASN A 140 1.85 -2.26 4.41
N THR A 141 0.88 -3.00 4.93
CA THR A 141 -0.55 -2.73 4.67
C THR A 141 -0.97 -1.34 5.16
N ARG A 142 -0.47 -0.91 6.33
CA ARG A 142 -0.77 0.43 6.88
C ARG A 142 -0.13 1.54 6.04
N TYR A 143 1.11 1.35 5.59
CA TYR A 143 1.78 2.32 4.71
C TYR A 143 1.07 2.45 3.37
N ILE A 144 0.69 1.34 2.73
CA ILE A 144 -0.11 1.36 1.49
C ILE A 144 -1.40 2.16 1.71
N SER A 145 -2.11 1.90 2.82
CA SER A 145 -3.34 2.64 3.13
C SER A 145 -3.10 4.14 3.33
N ALA A 146 -2.00 4.53 3.96
CA ALA A 146 -1.66 5.93 4.18
C ALA A 146 -1.30 6.63 2.86
N ASN A 147 -0.54 5.97 2.00
CA ASN A 147 -0.19 6.44 0.66
C ASN A 147 -1.43 6.64 -0.20
N ASN A 148 -2.35 5.66 -0.23
CA ASN A 148 -3.61 5.79 -0.99
C ASN A 148 -4.46 6.99 -0.53
N VAL A 149 -4.54 7.23 0.79
CA VAL A 149 -5.24 8.42 1.33
C VAL A 149 -4.56 9.72 0.89
N GLN A 150 -3.23 9.73 0.75
CA GLN A 150 -2.51 10.91 0.30
C GLN A 150 -2.65 11.13 -1.20
N ILE A 151 -2.63 10.06 -2.01
CA ILE A 151 -2.93 10.09 -3.44
C ILE A 151 -4.34 10.65 -3.69
N ASP A 152 -5.34 10.20 -2.94
CA ASP A 152 -6.72 10.73 -3.04
C ASP A 152 -6.77 12.24 -2.77
N LYS A 153 -6.00 12.74 -1.79
CA LYS A 153 -5.92 14.17 -1.47
C LYS A 153 -5.21 14.95 -2.58
N ASN A 154 -4.13 14.41 -3.11
CA ASN A 154 -3.36 15.03 -4.19
C ASN A 154 -4.22 15.10 -5.46
N THR A 155 -4.90 14.01 -5.82
CA THR A 155 -5.87 13.94 -6.92
C THR A 155 -6.95 15.01 -6.77
N TYR A 156 -7.58 15.11 -5.59
CA TYR A 156 -8.56 16.16 -5.34
C TYR A 156 -7.98 17.57 -5.48
N ARG A 157 -6.76 17.80 -5.01
CA ARG A 157 -6.09 19.10 -5.13
C ARG A 157 -5.78 19.43 -6.60
N ILE A 158 -5.35 18.45 -7.39
CA ILE A 158 -5.14 18.58 -8.83
C ILE A 158 -6.46 18.98 -9.51
N ASP A 159 -7.55 18.27 -9.26
CA ASP A 159 -8.88 18.58 -9.83
C ASP A 159 -9.30 20.04 -9.53
N VAL A 160 -9.05 20.50 -8.31
CA VAL A 160 -9.33 21.89 -7.91
C VAL A 160 -8.46 22.88 -8.67
N LEU A 161 -7.15 22.62 -8.80
CA LEU A 161 -6.22 23.49 -9.51
C LEU A 161 -6.55 23.56 -11.00
N GLU A 162 -6.86 22.44 -11.64
CA GLU A 162 -7.30 22.39 -13.04
C GLU A 162 -8.57 23.20 -13.27
N ALA A 163 -9.55 23.09 -12.35
CA ALA A 163 -10.77 23.89 -12.41
C ALA A 163 -10.48 25.40 -12.26
N CYS A 164 -9.56 25.78 -11.36
CA CYS A 164 -9.16 27.18 -11.16
C CYS A 164 -8.36 27.75 -12.34
N ILE A 165 -7.47 26.96 -12.96
CA ILE A 165 -6.76 27.34 -14.18
C ILE A 165 -7.77 27.64 -15.28
N LYS A 166 -8.69 26.71 -15.56
CA LYS A 166 -9.74 26.89 -16.57
C LYS A 166 -10.61 28.11 -16.30
N TYR A 167 -10.95 28.37 -15.03
CA TYR A 167 -11.69 29.58 -14.65
C TYR A 167 -10.90 30.85 -14.95
N THR A 168 -9.61 30.88 -14.60
CA THR A 168 -8.71 32.03 -14.84
C THR A 168 -8.51 32.30 -16.33
N GLU A 169 -8.36 31.24 -17.14
CA GLU A 169 -8.25 31.37 -18.60
C GLU A 169 -9.51 31.99 -19.20
N ASN A 170 -10.70 31.52 -18.79
CA ASN A 170 -11.97 32.07 -19.29
C ASN A 170 -12.17 33.55 -18.90
N GLU A 171 -11.86 33.92 -17.67
CA GLU A 171 -11.89 35.31 -17.22
C GLU A 171 -10.89 36.18 -18.01
N SER A 172 -9.69 35.66 -18.27
CA SER A 172 -8.67 36.37 -19.04
C SER A 172 -9.14 36.68 -20.47
N VAL A 173 -9.78 35.71 -21.14
CA VAL A 173 -10.39 35.90 -22.47
C VAL A 173 -11.49 36.98 -22.45
N SER A 174 -12.32 37.00 -21.39
CA SER A 174 -13.36 38.02 -21.20
C SER A 174 -12.77 39.42 -21.03
N LEU A 175 -11.70 39.54 -20.23
CA LEU A 175 -10.98 40.79 -20.01
C LEU A 175 -10.29 41.28 -21.29
N GLU A 176 -9.65 40.39 -22.06
CA GLU A 176 -9.04 40.73 -23.36
C GLU A 176 -10.07 41.30 -24.33
N SER A 177 -11.27 40.70 -24.39
CA SER A 177 -12.38 41.24 -25.20
C SER A 177 -12.79 42.65 -24.75
N THR A 178 -12.85 42.88 -23.45
CA THR A 178 -13.19 44.19 -22.87
C THR A 178 -12.12 45.24 -23.17
N VAL A 179 -10.84 44.86 -23.09
CA VAL A 179 -9.71 45.74 -23.45
C VAL A 179 -9.75 46.09 -24.95
N ALA A 180 -10.01 45.12 -25.83
CA ALA A 180 -10.14 45.36 -27.26
C ALA A 180 -11.29 46.32 -27.61
N GLN A 181 -12.44 46.16 -26.94
CA GLN A 181 -13.56 47.10 -27.07
C GLN A 181 -13.18 48.50 -26.59
N SER A 182 -12.49 48.61 -25.45
CA SER A 182 -12.00 49.90 -24.93
C SER A 182 -11.02 50.58 -25.89
N GLN A 183 -10.11 49.84 -26.51
CA GLN A 183 -9.16 50.36 -27.51
C GLN A 183 -9.88 50.84 -28.79
N THR A 184 -10.94 50.14 -29.19
CA THR A 184 -11.78 50.53 -30.33
C THR A 184 -12.49 51.85 -30.04
N LEU A 185 -13.13 51.96 -28.88
CA LEU A 185 -13.79 53.21 -28.45
C LEU A 185 -12.80 54.37 -28.33
N GLN A 186 -11.61 54.13 -27.80
CA GLN A 186 -10.57 55.16 -27.73
C GLN A 186 -10.17 55.66 -29.12
N SER A 187 -9.98 54.74 -30.08
CA SER A 187 -9.67 55.09 -31.47
C SER A 187 -10.79 55.90 -32.14
N GLU A 188 -12.05 55.58 -31.86
CA GLU A 188 -13.21 56.33 -32.33
C GLU A 188 -13.26 57.75 -31.74
N VAL A 189 -13.06 57.87 -30.42
CA VAL A 189 -12.98 59.17 -29.73
C VAL A 189 -11.85 60.02 -30.30
N ASP A 190 -10.65 59.47 -30.47
CA ASP A 190 -9.50 60.18 -31.03
C ASP A 190 -9.78 60.65 -32.46
N SER A 191 -10.47 59.84 -33.27
CA SER A 191 -10.90 60.22 -34.63
C SER A 191 -11.86 61.41 -34.61
N LEU A 192 -12.84 61.42 -33.72
CA LEU A 192 -13.83 62.49 -33.60
C LEU A 192 -13.23 63.80 -33.06
N VAL A 193 -12.32 63.71 -32.08
CA VAL A 193 -11.62 64.88 -31.52
C VAL A 193 -10.63 65.49 -32.53
N GLY A 194 -9.99 64.66 -33.36
CA GLY A 194 -9.07 65.11 -34.41
C GLY A 194 -9.75 65.75 -35.63
N GLN A 195 -11.07 65.61 -35.77
CA GLN A 195 -11.82 66.29 -36.83
C GLN A 195 -11.98 67.78 -36.48
N ASN A 196 -11.31 68.65 -37.24
CA ASN A 196 -11.53 70.09 -37.16
C ASN A 196 -12.74 70.48 -38.04
N PRO A 197 -13.92 70.78 -37.47
CA PRO A 197 -15.10 71.13 -38.25
C PRO A 197 -14.97 72.45 -39.03
N ALA A 198 -13.90 73.23 -38.82
CA ALA A 198 -13.65 74.50 -39.50
C ALA A 198 -12.87 74.38 -40.83
N ALA A 199 -12.36 73.20 -41.20
CA ALA A 199 -11.63 73.01 -42.46
C ALA A 199 -12.54 72.76 -43.69
N ALA A 200 -13.86 72.62 -43.47
CA ALA A 200 -14.87 72.45 -44.50
C ALA A 200 -15.68 73.73 -44.70
N LYS A 201 -15.03 74.83 -45.11
CA LYS A 201 -15.68 75.99 -45.74
C LYS A 201 -14.81 76.58 -46.83
#